data_AF-K6TVC8-F1
#
_entry.id   AF-K6TVC8-F1
#
_cell.length_a   1.000
_cell.length_b   1.000
_cell.length_c   1.000
_cell.angle_alpha   90.00
_cell.angle_beta   90.00
_cell.angle_gamma   90.00
#
_symmetry.space_group_name_H-M   'P 1'
#
loop_
_entity.id
_entity.type
_entity.pdbx_description
1 polymer ?
#
loop_
_entity_poly.entity_id
_entity_poly.type
_entity_poly.pdbx_seq_one_letter_code
_entity_poly.pdbx_strand_id
1 'polypeptide(L)'
;MRINPVLKNETKLAVRSFKFTLVIFFYVVLLSAGALFIFNVNVSNAYFNGINLQYIISFYFGLAIIQAMLLMFIVPSLTATAICSEREKQTLEVLLSTKMTTFSIVSGKLMASISRVVILIICTMPIYSIAFLIGGISLENILQLSLFFIVTTIFVGSIGVFISTFIKTSRAATAITYGVTLFIYVGIVIISYIIVMINMSKAIYPQDVTAPLFSYLSPTTGFISLLSSQLGSESELYYVRFINVPGFEHGYLISMGVQLVISALLVFIAAYKLNPVNRGMKYILRRK
;
A
#
# COMPACT_ATOMS: atom_id res chain seq x y z
N MET A 1 8.35 27.00 7.85
CA MET A 1 7.35 26.30 7.02
C MET A 1 6.03 26.21 7.78
N ARG A 2 4.96 26.87 7.32
CA ARG A 2 3.63 26.78 7.97
C ARG A 2 3.02 25.41 7.65
N ILE A 3 3.08 24.48 8.61
CA ILE A 3 2.43 23.17 8.52
C ILE A 3 0.94 23.35 8.19
N ASN A 4 0.43 22.54 7.26
CA ASN A 4 -0.97 22.52 6.88
C ASN A 4 -1.84 22.33 8.16
N PRO A 5 -2.73 23.27 8.50
CA PRO A 5 -3.49 23.24 9.76
C PRO A 5 -4.40 22.01 9.87
N VAL A 6 -4.85 21.45 8.73
CA VAL A 6 -5.64 20.21 8.69
C VAL A 6 -4.83 19.04 9.23
N LEU A 7 -3.58 18.89 8.77
CA LEU A 7 -2.67 17.83 9.22
C LEU A 7 -2.40 17.96 10.73
N LYS A 8 -2.12 19.17 11.21
CA LYS A 8 -1.83 19.43 12.63
C LYS A 8 -3.01 19.06 13.54
N ASN A 9 -4.23 19.41 13.12
CA ASN A 9 -5.42 19.14 13.91
C ASN A 9 -5.78 17.65 13.90
N GLU A 10 -5.74 17.00 12.74
CA GLU A 10 -6.10 15.58 12.62
C GLU A 10 -5.09 14.64 13.30
N THR A 11 -3.78 14.96 13.25
CA THR A 11 -2.76 14.17 13.96
C THR A 11 -2.90 14.30 15.47
N LYS A 12 -3.11 15.51 15.98
CA LYS A 12 -3.34 15.77 17.41
C LYS A 12 -4.62 15.09 17.93
N LEU A 13 -5.67 15.07 17.11
CA LEU A 13 -6.93 14.38 17.46
C LEU A 13 -6.78 12.86 17.41
N ALA A 14 -5.97 12.31 16.50
CA ALA A 14 -5.72 10.87 16.41
C ALA A 14 -5.03 10.31 17.65
N VAL A 15 -3.99 10.98 18.15
CA VAL A 15 -3.22 10.55 19.34
C VAL A 15 -4.07 10.56 20.63
N ARG A 16 -5.11 11.39 20.68
CA ARG A 16 -6.03 11.46 21.83
C ARG A 16 -7.12 10.39 21.83
N SER A 17 -7.25 9.61 20.76
CA SER A 17 -8.30 8.62 20.66
C SER A 17 -7.83 7.26 21.15
N PHE A 18 -8.49 6.71 22.18
CA PHE A 18 -8.26 5.34 22.66
C PHE A 18 -8.36 4.29 21.54
N LYS A 19 -9.21 4.56 20.54
CA LYS A 19 -9.37 3.70 19.36
C LYS A 19 -8.07 3.58 18.55
N PHE A 20 -7.29 4.65 18.43
CA PHE A 20 -6.04 4.63 17.68
C PHE A 20 -4.98 3.79 18.39
N THR A 21 -4.86 3.93 19.71
CA THR A 21 -3.98 3.07 20.53
C THR A 21 -4.36 1.60 20.41
N LEU A 22 -5.66 1.26 20.44
CA LEU A 22 -6.12 -0.11 20.21
C LEU A 22 -5.75 -0.64 18.83
N VAL A 23 -5.86 0.17 17.78
CA VAL A 23 -5.46 -0.25 16.42
C VAL A 23 -3.97 -0.59 16.37
N ILE A 24 -3.10 0.23 16.97
CA ILE A 24 -1.66 -0.06 17.05
C ILE A 24 -1.43 -1.36 17.82
N PHE A 25 -2.07 -1.51 18.98
CA PHE A 25 -1.93 -2.71 19.81
C PHE A 25 -2.32 -3.98 19.04
N PHE A 26 -3.52 -4.03 18.47
CA PHE A 26 -3.97 -5.19 17.70
C PHE A 26 -3.11 -5.45 16.46
N TYR A 27 -2.65 -4.40 15.78
CA TYR A 27 -1.78 -4.53 14.62
C TYR A 27 -0.43 -5.18 14.97
N VAL A 28 0.22 -4.71 16.04
CA VAL A 28 1.50 -5.26 16.52
C VAL A 28 1.32 -6.67 17.08
N VAL A 29 0.24 -6.92 17.83
CA VAL A 29 -0.08 -8.24 18.38
C VAL A 29 -0.31 -9.26 17.26
N LEU A 30 -1.07 -8.90 16.23
CA LEU A 30 -1.36 -9.82 15.13
C LEU A 30 -0.11 -10.13 14.32
N LEU A 31 0.72 -9.12 14.05
CA LEU A 31 1.99 -9.33 13.35
C LEU A 31 2.99 -10.14 14.19
N SER A 32 3.05 -9.90 15.50
CA SER A 32 3.88 -10.68 16.45
C SER A 32 3.38 -12.12 16.59
N ALA A 33 2.07 -12.34 16.66
CA ALA A 33 1.49 -13.68 16.68
C ALA A 33 1.81 -14.45 15.39
N GLY A 34 1.73 -13.79 14.24
CA GLY A 34 2.19 -14.33 12.96
C GLY A 34 3.69 -14.67 12.97
N ALA A 35 4.51 -13.78 13.50
CA ALA A 35 5.95 -14.01 13.68
C ALA A 35 6.22 -15.27 14.52
N LEU A 36 5.58 -15.38 15.68
CA LEU A 36 5.72 -16.52 16.58
C LEU A 36 5.26 -17.82 15.91
N PHE A 37 4.14 -17.79 15.20
CA PHE A 37 3.65 -18.96 14.46
C PHE A 37 4.68 -19.44 13.43
N ILE A 38 5.20 -18.53 12.60
CA ILE A 38 6.21 -18.85 11.59
C ILE A 38 7.48 -19.36 12.27
N PHE A 39 7.94 -18.71 13.33
CA PHE A 39 9.12 -19.12 14.08
C PHE A 39 8.96 -20.53 14.65
N ASN A 40 7.80 -20.86 15.23
CA ASN A 40 7.53 -22.17 15.80
C ASN A 40 7.56 -23.28 14.74
N VAL A 41 6.97 -23.03 13.56
CA VAL A 41 7.01 -23.96 12.41
C VAL A 41 8.46 -24.19 11.96
N ASN A 42 9.25 -23.13 11.84
CA ASN A 42 10.65 -23.22 11.42
C ASN A 42 11.51 -23.96 12.45
N VAL A 43 11.31 -23.71 13.74
CA VAL A 43 12.03 -24.39 14.82
C VAL A 43 11.66 -25.87 14.88
N SER A 44 10.38 -26.21 14.73
CA SER A 44 9.92 -27.60 14.60
C SER A 44 10.65 -28.34 13.48
N ASN A 45 10.73 -27.71 12.29
CA ASN A 45 11.45 -28.27 11.15
C ASN A 45 12.96 -28.39 11.41
N ALA A 46 13.55 -27.44 12.15
CA ALA A 46 14.97 -27.47 12.49
C ALA A 46 15.33 -28.59 13.49
N TYR A 47 14.41 -29.00 14.37
CA TYR A 47 14.63 -30.17 15.24
C TYR A 47 14.83 -31.46 14.45
N PHE A 48 14.16 -31.61 13.30
CA PHE A 48 14.27 -32.79 12.46
C PHE A 48 15.37 -32.68 11.39
N ASN A 49 15.61 -31.48 10.84
CA ASN A 49 16.45 -31.28 9.65
C ASN A 49 17.74 -30.49 9.92
N GLY A 50 18.01 -30.11 11.16
CA GLY A 50 19.12 -29.22 11.53
C GLY A 50 18.82 -27.74 11.27
N ILE A 51 19.72 -26.86 11.72
CA ILE A 51 19.58 -25.41 11.56
C ILE A 51 20.02 -25.02 10.14
N ASN A 52 19.06 -24.63 9.30
CA ASN A 52 19.31 -24.09 7.96
C ASN A 52 19.06 -22.57 7.91
N LEU A 53 19.89 -21.83 7.18
CA LEU A 53 19.70 -20.38 6.98
C LEU A 53 18.39 -20.04 6.25
N GLN A 54 17.87 -20.97 5.43
CA GLN A 54 16.63 -20.79 4.67
C GLN A 54 15.43 -20.45 5.57
N TYR A 55 15.40 -20.96 6.80
CA TYR A 55 14.32 -20.69 7.74
C TYR A 55 14.23 -19.21 8.14
N ILE A 56 15.35 -18.48 8.13
CA ILE A 56 15.38 -17.04 8.41
C ILE A 56 14.79 -16.26 7.24
N ILE A 57 15.10 -16.68 6.01
CA ILE A 57 14.53 -16.11 4.78
C ILE A 57 13.00 -16.29 4.76
N SER A 58 12.52 -17.50 5.07
CA SER A 58 11.09 -17.80 5.16
C SER A 58 10.39 -17.00 6.27
N PHE A 59 11.06 -16.78 7.40
CA PHE A 59 10.54 -15.93 8.48
C PHE A 59 10.32 -14.48 8.02
N TYR A 60 11.33 -13.87 7.39
CA TYR A 60 11.22 -12.52 6.85
C TYR A 60 10.17 -12.38 5.76
N PHE A 61 10.14 -13.34 4.83
CA PHE A 61 9.16 -13.40 3.76
C PHE A 61 7.73 -13.47 4.30
N GLY A 62 7.49 -14.35 5.28
CA GLY A 62 6.17 -14.48 5.92
C GLY A 62 5.74 -13.21 6.65
N LEU A 63 6.66 -12.54 7.38
CA LEU A 63 6.39 -11.25 8.01
C LEU A 63 5.99 -10.18 6.99
N ALA A 64 6.73 -10.09 5.88
CA ALA A 64 6.45 -9.14 4.82
C ALA A 64 5.05 -9.36 4.21
N ILE A 65 4.65 -10.62 3.98
CA ILE A 65 3.31 -10.96 3.47
C ILE A 65 2.22 -10.55 4.46
N ILE A 66 2.38 -10.91 5.74
CA ILE A 66 1.39 -10.57 6.77
C ILE A 66 1.24 -9.05 6.87
N GLN A 67 2.34 -8.30 6.84
CA GLN A 67 2.30 -6.85 6.81
C GLN A 67 1.59 -6.31 5.56
N ALA A 68 1.89 -6.84 4.38
CA ALA A 68 1.23 -6.43 3.14
C ALA A 68 -0.28 -6.66 3.20
N MET A 69 -0.73 -7.80 3.72
CA MET A 69 -2.15 -8.11 3.92
C MET A 69 -2.80 -7.12 4.89
N LEU A 70 -2.18 -6.85 6.04
CA LEU A 70 -2.75 -5.92 7.01
C LEU A 70 -2.86 -4.49 6.44
N LEU A 71 -1.86 -4.03 5.70
CA LEU A 71 -1.91 -2.73 5.04
C LEU A 71 -3.01 -2.68 3.97
N MET A 72 -3.20 -3.76 3.21
CA MET A 72 -4.28 -3.88 2.22
C MET A 72 -5.66 -3.69 2.85
N PHE A 73 -5.86 -4.10 4.11
CA PHE A 73 -7.12 -3.87 4.83
C PHE A 73 -7.21 -2.50 5.49
N ILE A 74 -6.14 -2.05 6.16
CA ILE A 74 -6.18 -0.85 6.99
C ILE A 74 -6.21 0.43 6.15
N VAL A 75 -5.40 0.51 5.09
CA VAL A 75 -5.23 1.75 4.33
C VAL A 75 -6.55 2.19 3.66
N PRO A 76 -7.28 1.34 2.91
CA PRO A 76 -8.55 1.72 2.30
C PRO A 76 -9.60 2.18 3.31
N SER A 77 -9.66 1.53 4.48
CA SER A 77 -10.61 1.87 5.55
C SER A 77 -10.40 3.31 6.06
N LEU A 78 -9.14 3.70 6.26
CA LEU A 78 -8.76 5.01 6.78
C LEU A 78 -8.86 6.13 5.73
N THR A 79 -8.71 5.82 4.44
CA THR A 79 -8.62 6.83 3.38
C THR A 79 -9.94 7.03 2.64
N ALA A 80 -10.72 5.97 2.44
CA ALA A 80 -12.02 6.05 1.77
C ALA A 80 -13.04 6.90 2.54
N THR A 81 -12.90 6.99 3.85
CA THR A 81 -13.78 7.79 4.72
C THR A 81 -13.31 9.24 4.89
N ALA A 82 -12.13 9.61 4.38
CA ALA A 82 -11.49 10.89 4.67
C ALA A 82 -12.34 12.12 4.28
N ILE A 83 -13.02 12.06 3.13
CA ILE A 83 -13.89 13.15 2.65
C ILE A 83 -15.37 12.84 2.90
N CYS A 84 -15.79 11.57 2.77
CA CYS A 84 -17.18 11.18 3.02
C CYS A 84 -17.61 11.47 4.46
N SER A 85 -16.73 11.22 5.44
CA SER A 85 -17.05 11.48 6.85
C SER A 85 -17.25 12.96 7.17
N GLU A 86 -16.57 13.87 6.48
CA GLU A 86 -16.82 15.33 6.60
C GLU A 86 -18.14 15.73 5.95
N ARG A 87 -18.50 15.07 4.85
CA ARG A 87 -19.78 15.31 4.18
C ARG A 87 -20.95 14.85 5.04
N GLU A 88 -20.82 13.69 5.69
CA GLU A 88 -21.82 13.15 6.61
C GLU A 88 -21.97 14.01 7.88
N LYS A 89 -20.88 14.62 8.36
CA LYS A 89 -20.89 15.54 9.50
C LYS A 89 -21.30 16.97 9.15
N GLN A 90 -21.63 17.26 7.89
CA GLN A 90 -21.95 18.60 7.38
C GLN A 90 -20.84 19.64 7.60
N THR A 91 -19.61 19.21 7.88
CA THR A 91 -18.44 20.07 8.11
C THR A 91 -17.72 20.42 6.82
N LEU A 92 -18.00 19.70 5.73
CA LEU A 92 -17.38 19.96 4.42
C LEU A 92 -17.68 21.37 3.88
N GLU A 93 -18.88 21.89 4.08
CA GLU A 93 -19.28 23.22 3.59
C GLU A 93 -18.59 24.33 4.38
N VAL A 94 -18.46 24.16 5.70
CA VAL A 94 -17.70 25.06 6.58
C VAL A 94 -16.21 25.03 6.24
N LEU A 95 -15.68 23.86 5.89
CA LEU A 95 -14.27 23.72 5.53
C LEU A 95 -13.96 24.39 4.18
N LEU A 96 -14.89 24.32 3.22
CA LEU A 96 -14.77 24.98 1.92
C LEU A 96 -15.01 26.50 1.95
N SER A 97 -15.61 27.04 3.02
CA SER A 97 -15.77 28.50 3.20
C SER A 97 -14.52 29.17 3.79
N THR A 98 -13.53 28.38 4.23
CA THR A 98 -12.24 28.90 4.70
C THR A 98 -11.32 29.31 3.54
N LYS A 99 -10.30 30.14 3.80
CA LYS A 99 -9.31 30.60 2.80
C LYS A 99 -8.34 29.50 2.31
N MET A 100 -8.65 28.23 2.48
CA MET A 100 -7.77 27.12 2.11
C MET A 100 -8.04 26.63 0.69
N THR A 101 -6.98 26.34 -0.07
CA THR A 101 -7.13 25.76 -1.41
C THR A 101 -7.63 24.32 -1.33
N THR A 102 -8.47 23.93 -2.29
CA THR A 102 -9.04 22.58 -2.35
C THR A 102 -7.95 21.49 -2.43
N PHE A 103 -6.84 21.79 -3.10
CA PHE A 103 -5.66 20.91 -3.12
C PHE A 103 -5.03 20.74 -1.73
N SER A 104 -4.89 21.81 -0.94
CA SER A 104 -4.38 21.76 0.44
C SER A 104 -5.29 20.94 1.36
N ILE A 105 -6.60 20.93 1.10
CA ILE A 105 -7.57 20.14 1.86
C ILE A 105 -7.39 18.65 1.56
N VAL A 106 -7.40 18.27 0.28
CA VAL A 106 -7.29 16.87 -0.15
C VAL A 106 -5.94 16.27 0.26
N SER A 107 -4.84 16.96 -0.06
CA SER A 107 -3.48 16.54 0.33
C SER A 107 -3.30 16.50 1.85
N GLY A 108 -3.86 17.46 2.59
CA GLY A 108 -3.82 17.48 4.05
C GLY A 108 -4.51 16.27 4.68
N LYS A 109 -5.67 15.88 4.16
CA LYS A 109 -6.41 14.69 4.62
C LYS A 109 -5.71 13.39 4.26
N LEU A 110 -5.19 13.30 3.05
CA LEU A 110 -4.38 12.16 2.62
C LEU A 110 -3.16 11.99 3.53
N MET A 111 -2.42 13.07 3.78
CA MET A 111 -1.23 13.06 4.65
C MET A 111 -1.58 12.71 6.10
N ALA A 112 -2.73 13.16 6.61
CA ALA A 112 -3.21 12.80 7.93
C ALA A 112 -3.48 11.29 8.03
N SER A 113 -4.17 10.69 7.06
CA SER A 113 -4.39 9.24 7.03
C SER A 113 -3.09 8.45 6.86
N ILE A 114 -2.17 8.89 5.98
CA ILE A 114 -0.88 8.24 5.77
C ILE A 114 -0.04 8.29 7.04
N SER A 115 -0.01 9.43 7.76
CA SER A 115 0.79 9.54 9.00
C SER A 115 0.39 8.49 10.05
N ARG A 116 -0.89 8.14 10.13
CA ARG A 116 -1.39 7.07 11.01
C ARG A 116 -0.84 5.71 10.61
N VAL A 117 -0.78 5.43 9.31
CA VAL A 117 -0.25 4.16 8.77
C VAL A 117 1.27 4.10 8.88
N VAL A 118 1.98 5.22 8.65
CA VAL A 118 3.43 5.30 8.84
C VAL A 118 3.82 4.97 10.27
N ILE A 119 3.07 5.44 11.27
CA ILE A 119 3.28 5.05 12.67
C ILE A 119 3.14 3.52 12.83
N LEU A 120 2.14 2.89 12.21
CA LEU A 120 1.99 1.43 12.25
C LEU A 120 3.20 0.70 11.62
N ILE A 121 3.72 1.19 10.50
CA ILE A 121 4.91 0.63 9.84
C ILE A 121 6.15 0.79 10.72
N ILE A 122 6.33 1.94 11.38
CA ILE A 122 7.45 2.16 12.31
C ILE A 122 7.34 1.24 13.52
N CYS A 123 6.12 1.03 14.06
CA CYS A 123 5.90 0.12 15.18
C CYS A 123 6.21 -1.35 14.85
N THR A 124 6.24 -1.76 13.57
CA THR A 124 6.63 -3.12 13.19
C THR A 124 8.12 -3.30 12.99
N MET A 125 8.90 -2.22 12.84
CA MET A 125 10.36 -2.27 12.70
C MET A 125 11.07 -3.14 13.75
N PRO A 126 10.72 -3.07 15.06
CA PRO A 126 11.36 -3.93 16.06
C PRO A 126 11.15 -5.42 15.80
N ILE A 127 10.03 -5.82 15.20
CA ILE A 127 9.77 -7.23 14.88
C ILE A 127 10.66 -7.69 13.72
N TYR A 128 10.86 -6.85 12.70
CA TYR A 128 11.83 -7.14 11.62
C TYR A 128 13.28 -7.15 12.13
N SER A 129 13.60 -6.38 13.18
CA SER A 129 14.94 -6.37 13.75
C SER A 129 15.38 -7.74 14.28
N ILE A 130 14.42 -8.60 14.67
CA ILE A 130 14.71 -9.99 15.06
C ILE A 130 15.32 -10.76 13.88
N ALA A 131 14.78 -10.59 12.66
CA ALA A 131 15.31 -11.24 11.47
C ALA A 131 16.72 -10.74 11.10
N PHE A 132 17.00 -9.46 11.36
CA PHE A 132 18.34 -8.86 11.22
C PHE A 132 19.33 -9.46 12.23
N LEU A 133 18.95 -9.59 13.50
CA LEU A 133 19.83 -10.11 14.56
C LEU A 133 20.25 -11.57 14.33
N ILE A 134 19.41 -12.38 13.70
CA ILE A 134 19.73 -13.79 13.40
C ILE A 134 20.71 -13.91 12.22
N GLY A 135 20.92 -12.84 11.44
CA GLY A 135 22.01 -12.75 10.45
C GLY A 135 21.66 -13.16 9.02
N GLY A 136 20.37 -13.19 8.64
CA GLY A 136 19.93 -13.54 7.28
C GLY A 136 19.51 -12.37 6.39
N ILE A 137 19.30 -11.17 6.93
CA ILE A 137 18.80 -9.98 6.21
C ILE A 137 19.59 -8.75 6.63
N SER A 138 19.94 -7.88 5.68
CA SER A 138 20.61 -6.60 5.94
C SER A 138 19.64 -5.52 6.44
N LEU A 139 20.14 -4.51 7.16
CA LEU A 139 19.34 -3.37 7.58
C LEU A 139 18.79 -2.58 6.37
N GLU A 140 19.56 -2.54 5.28
CA GLU A 140 19.16 -1.92 4.01
C GLU A 140 17.89 -2.55 3.45
N ASN A 141 17.78 -3.89 3.46
CA ASN A 141 16.60 -4.61 2.97
C ASN A 141 15.33 -4.24 3.78
N ILE A 142 15.46 -4.10 5.09
CA ILE A 142 14.35 -3.70 5.98
C ILE A 142 13.92 -2.26 5.67
N LEU A 143 14.87 -1.35 5.50
CA LEU A 143 14.59 0.05 5.15
C LEU A 143 13.92 0.16 3.77
N GLN A 144 14.42 -0.57 2.77
CA GLN A 144 13.86 -0.60 1.43
C GLN A 144 12.43 -1.16 1.40
N LEU A 145 12.17 -2.25 2.15
CA LEU A 145 10.82 -2.81 2.32
C LEU A 145 9.88 -1.81 3.00
N SER A 146 10.37 -1.10 4.02
CA SER A 146 9.57 -0.08 4.72
C SER A 146 9.20 1.08 3.82
N LEU A 147 10.14 1.57 3.00
CA LEU A 147 9.91 2.62 2.02
C LEU A 147 8.89 2.18 0.97
N PHE A 148 8.98 0.92 0.52
CA PHE A 148 7.98 0.34 -0.37
C PHE A 148 6.57 0.34 0.24
N PHE A 149 6.44 -0.04 1.51
CA PHE A 149 5.14 0.02 2.20
C PHE A 149 4.60 1.44 2.35
N ILE A 150 5.47 2.44 2.53
CA ILE A 150 5.06 3.85 2.57
C ILE A 150 4.55 4.31 1.20
N VAL A 151 5.26 3.99 0.11
CA VAL A 151 4.85 4.34 -1.26
C VAL A 151 3.52 3.68 -1.64
N THR A 152 3.38 2.39 -1.35
CA THR A 152 2.12 1.67 -1.61
C THR A 152 0.96 2.23 -0.78
N THR A 153 1.21 2.65 0.47
CA THR A 153 0.21 3.34 1.30
C THR A 153 -0.23 4.67 0.68
N ILE A 154 0.70 5.46 0.14
CA ILE A 154 0.37 6.71 -0.56
C ILE A 154 -0.52 6.42 -1.78
N PHE A 155 -0.16 5.41 -2.56
CA PHE A 155 -0.91 5.00 -3.74
C PHE A 155 -2.34 4.54 -3.40
N VAL A 156 -2.49 3.57 -2.49
CA VAL A 156 -3.81 3.09 -2.05
C VAL A 156 -4.61 4.21 -1.38
N GLY A 157 -3.94 5.06 -0.60
CA GLY A 157 -4.57 6.21 0.02
C GLY A 157 -5.10 7.23 -0.98
N SER A 158 -4.37 7.49 -2.06
CA SER A 158 -4.81 8.37 -3.14
C SER A 158 -6.05 7.84 -3.86
N ILE A 159 -6.15 6.52 -4.06
CA ILE A 159 -7.34 5.86 -4.63
C ILE A 159 -8.55 6.04 -3.71
N GLY A 160 -8.39 5.76 -2.41
CA GLY A 160 -9.47 5.92 -1.44
C GLY A 160 -9.97 7.36 -1.33
N VAL A 161 -9.04 8.33 -1.29
CA VAL A 161 -9.39 9.75 -1.27
C VAL A 161 -10.08 10.17 -2.56
N PHE A 162 -9.60 9.72 -3.73
CA PHE A 162 -10.24 9.96 -5.00
C PHE A 162 -11.70 9.46 -5.02
N ILE A 163 -11.93 8.18 -4.66
CA ILE A 163 -13.27 7.59 -4.61
C ILE A 163 -14.18 8.34 -3.62
N SER A 164 -13.64 8.76 -2.48
CA SER A 164 -14.39 9.52 -1.46
C SER A 164 -14.90 10.88 -1.96
N THR A 165 -14.28 11.47 -2.99
CA THR A 165 -14.82 12.71 -3.61
C THR A 165 -16.07 12.44 -4.44
N PHE A 166 -16.18 11.27 -5.09
CA PHE A 166 -17.27 10.89 -5.98
C PHE A 166 -18.48 10.36 -5.21
N ILE A 167 -18.24 9.60 -4.14
CA ILE A 167 -19.28 8.87 -3.41
C ILE A 167 -19.80 9.70 -2.23
N LYS A 168 -21.12 9.61 -1.97
CA LYS A 168 -21.79 10.41 -0.93
C LYS A 168 -21.73 9.78 0.47
N THR A 169 -21.77 8.46 0.56
CA THR A 169 -21.84 7.71 1.82
C THR A 169 -20.52 6.99 2.12
N SER A 170 -20.10 7.01 3.39
CA SER A 170 -18.86 6.38 3.85
C SER A 170 -18.85 4.87 3.59
N ARG A 171 -19.99 4.19 3.79
CA ARG A 171 -20.11 2.73 3.57
C ARG A 171 -19.93 2.33 2.10
N ALA A 172 -20.48 3.10 1.16
CA ALA A 172 -20.31 2.81 -0.25
C ALA A 172 -18.88 3.17 -0.71
N ALA A 173 -18.31 4.27 -0.19
CA ALA A 173 -16.95 4.68 -0.52
C ALA A 173 -15.92 3.63 -0.08
N THR A 174 -16.06 3.07 1.12
CA THR A 174 -15.17 2.00 1.61
C THR A 174 -15.30 0.74 0.75
N ALA A 175 -16.52 0.27 0.48
CA ALA A 175 -16.76 -0.92 -0.33
C ALA A 175 -16.17 -0.80 -1.75
N ILE A 176 -16.38 0.33 -2.42
CA ILE A 176 -15.83 0.58 -3.76
C ILE A 176 -14.31 0.68 -3.71
N THR A 177 -13.75 1.35 -2.69
CA THR A 177 -12.30 1.43 -2.52
C THR A 177 -11.70 0.04 -2.35
N TYR A 178 -12.29 -0.81 -1.50
CA TYR A 178 -11.86 -2.20 -1.36
C TYR A 178 -11.91 -2.96 -2.68
N GLY A 179 -13.02 -2.87 -3.42
CA GLY A 179 -13.16 -3.54 -4.71
C GLY A 179 -12.08 -3.12 -5.71
N VAL A 180 -11.83 -1.81 -5.84
CA VAL A 180 -10.79 -1.27 -6.72
C VAL A 180 -9.39 -1.69 -6.27
N THR A 181 -9.10 -1.62 -4.97
CA THR A 181 -7.78 -2.02 -4.44
C THR A 181 -7.54 -3.50 -4.61
N LEU A 182 -8.55 -4.35 -4.39
CA LEU A 182 -8.45 -5.80 -4.58
C LEU A 182 -8.21 -6.13 -6.06
N PHE A 183 -8.91 -5.46 -6.97
CA PHE A 183 -8.69 -5.62 -8.41
C PHE A 183 -7.27 -5.21 -8.83
N ILE A 184 -6.73 -4.11 -8.29
CA ILE A 184 -5.36 -3.66 -8.59
C ILE A 184 -4.31 -4.61 -8.00
N TYR A 185 -4.50 -5.09 -6.77
CA TYR A 185 -3.53 -5.98 -6.11
C TYR A 185 -3.54 -7.40 -6.67
N VAL A 186 -4.73 -7.96 -6.94
CA VAL A 186 -4.90 -9.38 -7.27
C VAL A 186 -5.31 -9.56 -8.72
N GLY A 187 -6.28 -8.76 -9.21
CA GLY A 187 -6.80 -8.87 -10.57
C GLY A 187 -5.71 -8.67 -11.64
N ILE A 188 -4.89 -7.63 -11.49
CA ILE A 188 -3.77 -7.37 -12.42
C ILE A 188 -2.74 -8.50 -12.41
N VAL A 189 -2.44 -9.06 -11.22
CA VAL A 189 -1.50 -10.18 -11.09
C VAL A 189 -2.04 -11.42 -11.79
N ILE A 190 -3.31 -11.76 -11.58
CA ILE A 190 -3.96 -12.91 -12.23
C ILE A 190 -3.94 -12.74 -13.75
N ILE A 191 -4.28 -11.55 -14.27
CA ILE A 191 -4.24 -11.25 -15.70
C ILE A 191 -2.82 -11.42 -16.25
N SER A 192 -1.81 -10.89 -15.54
CA SER A 192 -0.41 -11.03 -15.93
C SER A 192 0.04 -12.49 -15.95
N TYR A 193 -0.37 -13.28 -14.96
CA TYR A 193 -0.06 -14.70 -14.86
C TYR A 193 -0.68 -15.50 -16.01
N ILE A 194 -1.95 -15.25 -16.35
CA ILE A 194 -2.61 -15.89 -17.49
C ILE A 194 -1.86 -15.60 -18.80
N ILE A 195 -1.42 -14.35 -19.01
CA ILE A 195 -0.67 -13.97 -20.21
C ILE A 195 0.70 -14.66 -20.25
N VAL A 196 1.40 -14.73 -19.12
CA VAL A 196 2.67 -15.48 -19.01
C VAL A 196 2.44 -16.95 -19.37
N MET A 197 1.38 -17.58 -18.89
CA MET A 197 1.06 -18.97 -19.21
C MET A 197 0.74 -19.19 -20.70
N ILE A 198 0.05 -18.24 -21.33
CA ILE A 198 -0.20 -18.26 -22.78
C ILE A 198 1.11 -18.05 -23.57
N ASN A 199 2.04 -17.26 -23.06
CA ASN A 199 3.34 -17.05 -23.70
C ASN A 199 4.25 -18.28 -23.52
N MET A 200 4.22 -18.94 -22.36
CA MET A 200 4.96 -20.18 -22.11
C MET A 200 4.54 -21.29 -23.06
N SER A 201 3.24 -21.43 -23.36
CA SER A 201 2.77 -22.46 -24.30
C SER A 201 3.19 -22.21 -25.76
N LYS A 202 3.61 -20.99 -26.09
CA LYS A 202 4.09 -20.59 -27.42
C LYS A 202 5.61 -20.51 -27.53
N ALA A 203 6.31 -20.45 -26.39
CA ALA A 203 7.74 -20.24 -26.35
C ALA A 203 8.49 -21.56 -26.59
N ILE A 204 9.51 -21.51 -27.45
CA ILE A 204 10.41 -22.64 -27.71
C ILE A 204 11.41 -22.77 -26.55
N TYR A 205 11.82 -21.64 -25.96
CA TYR A 205 12.69 -21.59 -24.79
C TYR A 205 12.02 -20.82 -23.63
N PRO A 206 12.17 -21.28 -22.37
CA PRO A 206 11.60 -20.60 -21.21
C PRO A 206 12.07 -19.14 -21.03
N GLN A 207 13.26 -18.81 -21.54
CA GLN A 207 13.90 -17.49 -21.44
C GLN A 207 13.21 -16.41 -22.30
N ASP A 208 12.41 -16.82 -23.28
CA ASP A 208 11.69 -15.92 -24.20
C ASP A 208 10.34 -15.44 -23.61
N VAL A 209 9.96 -15.99 -22.46
CA VAL A 209 8.67 -15.71 -21.81
C VAL A 209 8.78 -14.41 -21.03
N THR A 210 8.32 -13.32 -21.64
CA THR A 210 8.29 -12.01 -21.01
C THR A 210 6.96 -11.72 -20.33
N ALA A 211 6.98 -11.21 -19.10
CA ALA A 211 5.77 -10.67 -18.47
C ALA A 211 5.44 -9.30 -19.08
N PRO A 212 4.14 -8.95 -19.17
CA PRO A 212 3.74 -7.67 -19.71
C PRO A 212 4.12 -6.51 -18.77
N LEU A 213 4.53 -5.36 -19.33
CA LEU A 213 4.94 -4.17 -18.58
C LEU A 213 3.84 -3.59 -17.66
N PHE A 214 2.57 -3.77 -18.00
CA PHE A 214 1.47 -3.29 -17.16
C PHE A 214 1.37 -4.05 -15.81
N SER A 215 2.06 -5.18 -15.66
CA SER A 215 2.13 -5.91 -14.40
C SER A 215 2.66 -5.03 -13.25
N TYR A 216 3.59 -4.10 -13.53
CA TYR A 216 4.15 -3.14 -12.55
C TYR A 216 3.14 -2.14 -11.99
N LEU A 217 1.96 -2.01 -12.61
CA LEU A 217 0.87 -1.18 -12.11
C LEU A 217 0.28 -1.74 -10.81
N SER A 218 0.41 -3.06 -10.59
CA SER A 218 0.03 -3.69 -9.33
C SER A 218 1.15 -3.54 -8.29
N PRO A 219 0.84 -3.08 -7.06
CA PRO A 219 1.81 -3.11 -5.97
C PRO A 219 2.36 -4.49 -5.65
N THR A 220 1.58 -5.55 -5.91
CA THR A 220 1.98 -6.93 -5.64
C THR A 220 3.17 -7.38 -6.49
N THR A 221 3.25 -7.00 -7.76
CA THR A 221 4.41 -7.37 -8.61
C THR A 221 5.66 -6.61 -8.19
N GLY A 222 5.53 -5.33 -7.83
CA GLY A 222 6.60 -4.55 -7.22
C GLY A 222 7.11 -5.20 -5.93
N PHE A 223 6.20 -5.65 -5.08
CA PHE A 223 6.51 -6.35 -3.82
C PHE A 223 7.23 -7.67 -4.07
N ILE A 224 6.75 -8.49 -5.01
CA ILE A 224 7.40 -9.75 -5.40
C ILE A 224 8.80 -9.48 -5.97
N SER A 225 8.96 -8.47 -6.83
CA SER A 225 10.26 -8.12 -7.40
C SER A 225 11.24 -7.66 -6.32
N LEU A 226 10.79 -6.85 -5.34
CA LEU A 226 11.59 -6.41 -4.21
C LEU A 226 12.06 -7.61 -3.37
N LEU A 227 11.15 -8.48 -2.97
CA LEU A 227 11.51 -9.65 -2.15
C LEU A 227 12.41 -10.62 -2.92
N SER A 228 12.17 -10.84 -4.21
CA SER A 228 13.05 -11.67 -5.04
C SER A 228 14.47 -11.10 -5.17
N SER A 229 14.60 -9.77 -5.22
CA SER A 229 15.90 -9.09 -5.24
C SER A 229 16.65 -9.18 -3.91
N GLN A 230 15.93 -9.19 -2.79
CA GLN A 230 16.50 -9.22 -1.44
C GLN A 230 16.84 -10.64 -0.98
N LEU A 231 16.06 -11.65 -1.38
CA LEU A 231 16.16 -13.03 -0.89
C LEU A 231 17.02 -13.94 -1.78
N GLY A 232 17.40 -13.50 -2.98
CA GLY A 232 18.28 -14.26 -3.87
C GLY A 232 17.65 -15.50 -4.51
N SER A 233 18.47 -16.27 -5.25
CA SER A 233 18.03 -17.39 -6.10
C SER A 233 17.55 -18.64 -5.34
N GLU A 234 17.89 -18.80 -4.06
CA GLU A 234 17.50 -19.96 -3.23
C GLU A 234 16.07 -19.83 -2.66
N SER A 235 15.34 -18.77 -3.00
CA SER A 235 14.00 -18.50 -2.46
C SER A 235 12.89 -19.23 -3.22
N GLU A 236 11.74 -19.46 -2.58
CA GLU A 236 10.54 -20.04 -3.23
C GLU A 236 10.03 -19.21 -4.44
N LEU A 237 10.51 -17.97 -4.57
CA LEU A 237 10.24 -17.07 -5.69
C LEU A 237 11.15 -17.31 -6.91
N TYR A 238 12.04 -18.31 -6.89
CA TYR A 238 12.95 -18.62 -8.00
C TYR A 238 12.22 -18.79 -9.34
N TYR A 239 11.04 -19.43 -9.33
CA TYR A 239 10.19 -19.59 -10.52
C TYR A 239 9.70 -18.26 -11.12
N VAL A 240 9.59 -17.20 -10.31
CA VAL A 240 9.20 -15.87 -10.80
C VAL A 240 10.36 -15.18 -11.52
N ARG A 241 11.61 -15.44 -11.10
CA ARG A 241 12.81 -14.83 -11.69
C ARG A 241 13.12 -15.35 -13.11
N PHE A 242 12.64 -16.54 -13.47
CA PHE A 242 12.73 -17.06 -14.84
C PHE A 242 11.79 -16.39 -15.82
N ILE A 243 10.78 -15.66 -15.34
CA ILE A 243 9.94 -14.85 -16.21
C ILE A 243 10.76 -13.60 -16.53
N ASN A 244 11.21 -13.48 -17.77
CA ASN A 244 12.07 -12.40 -18.22
C ASN A 244 11.26 -11.10 -18.32
N VAL A 245 11.04 -10.43 -17.18
CA VAL A 245 10.39 -9.12 -17.17
C VAL A 245 11.45 -8.06 -17.48
N PRO A 246 11.26 -7.21 -18.49
CA PRO A 246 12.18 -6.12 -18.78
C PRO A 246 12.40 -5.25 -17.54
N GLY A 247 13.65 -5.19 -17.05
CA GLY A 247 14.00 -4.41 -15.87
C GLY A 247 13.63 -5.05 -14.52
N PHE A 248 13.40 -6.37 -14.45
CA PHE A 248 13.01 -7.08 -13.21
C PHE A 248 13.96 -6.82 -12.03
N GLU A 249 15.27 -6.70 -12.26
CA GLU A 249 16.26 -6.40 -11.21
C GLU A 249 15.97 -5.09 -10.46
N HIS A 250 15.39 -4.11 -11.15
CA HIS A 250 14.97 -2.82 -10.59
C HIS A 250 13.44 -2.65 -10.65
N GLY A 251 12.71 -3.76 -10.77
CA GLY A 251 11.26 -3.77 -10.99
C GLY A 251 10.47 -3.08 -9.86
N TYR A 252 10.99 -3.15 -8.64
CA TYR A 252 10.38 -2.49 -7.49
C TYR A 252 10.47 -0.95 -7.61
N LEU A 253 11.55 -0.40 -8.17
CA LEU A 253 11.71 1.04 -8.41
C LEU A 253 10.73 1.52 -9.48
N ILE A 254 10.56 0.73 -10.55
CA ILE A 254 9.61 1.02 -11.62
C ILE A 254 8.19 1.06 -11.04
N SER A 255 7.81 0.05 -10.24
CA SER A 255 6.49 0.01 -9.60
C SER A 255 6.29 1.18 -8.64
N MET A 256 7.27 1.51 -7.79
CA MET A 256 7.20 2.69 -6.91
C MET A 256 7.02 3.99 -7.72
N GLY A 257 7.77 4.16 -8.81
CA GLY A 257 7.65 5.34 -9.68
C GLY A 257 6.27 5.46 -10.31
N VAL A 258 5.76 4.37 -10.89
CA VAL A 258 4.41 4.32 -11.48
C VAL A 258 3.34 4.63 -10.43
N GLN A 259 3.45 4.06 -9.24
CA GLN A 259 2.54 4.30 -8.13
C GLN A 259 2.52 5.78 -7.70
N LEU A 260 3.70 6.41 -7.59
CA LEU A 260 3.80 7.83 -7.23
C LEU A 260 3.17 8.73 -8.31
N VAL A 261 3.45 8.47 -9.58
CA VAL A 261 2.86 9.23 -10.70
C VAL A 261 1.35 9.11 -10.70
N ILE A 262 0.80 7.90 -10.60
CA ILE A 262 -0.66 7.69 -10.56
C ILE A 262 -1.26 8.35 -9.31
N SER A 263 -0.59 8.26 -8.16
CA SER A 263 -1.08 8.90 -6.94
C SER A 263 -1.18 10.41 -7.05
N ALA A 264 -0.19 11.07 -7.66
CA ALA A 264 -0.19 12.50 -7.90
C ALA A 264 -1.33 12.92 -8.84
N LEU A 265 -1.56 12.16 -9.91
CA LEU A 265 -2.68 12.38 -10.83
C LEU A 265 -4.03 12.22 -10.13
N LEU A 266 -4.22 11.17 -9.33
CA LEU A 266 -5.46 10.94 -8.59
C LEU A 266 -5.77 12.07 -7.59
N VAL A 267 -4.75 12.54 -6.87
CA VAL A 267 -4.89 13.67 -5.93
C VAL A 267 -5.24 14.95 -6.68
N PHE A 268 -4.61 15.21 -7.83
CA PHE A 268 -4.92 16.37 -8.66
C PHE A 268 -6.37 16.36 -9.17
N ILE A 269 -6.83 15.22 -9.71
CA ILE A 269 -8.21 15.08 -10.19
C ILE A 269 -9.22 15.21 -9.04
N ALA A 270 -8.91 14.63 -7.87
CA ALA A 270 -9.73 14.77 -6.67
C ALA A 270 -9.86 16.24 -6.24
N ALA A 271 -8.76 17.00 -6.25
CA ALA A 271 -8.76 18.42 -5.93
C ALA A 271 -9.54 19.25 -6.96
N TYR A 272 -9.38 18.97 -8.25
CA TYR A 272 -10.11 19.65 -9.33
C TYR A 272 -11.63 19.47 -9.20
N LYS A 273 -12.08 18.27 -8.84
CA LYS A 273 -13.50 17.96 -8.69
C LYS A 273 -14.14 18.57 -7.45
N LEU A 274 -13.39 18.69 -6.35
CA LEU A 274 -13.88 19.25 -5.10
C LEU A 274 -13.98 20.79 -5.15
N ASN A 275 -13.35 21.45 -6.14
CA ASN A 275 -13.32 22.91 -6.24
C ASN A 275 -14.73 23.48 -6.55
N PRO A 276 -15.32 24.32 -5.67
CA PRO A 276 -16.67 24.85 -5.83
C PRO A 276 -16.82 25.79 -7.04
N VAL A 277 -15.73 26.43 -7.50
CA VAL A 277 -15.75 27.32 -8.68
C VAL A 277 -16.17 26.55 -9.94
N ASN A 278 -15.72 25.30 -10.09
CA ASN A 278 -16.10 24.44 -11.21
C ASN A 278 -17.57 23.97 -11.15
N ARG A 279 -18.20 23.96 -9.97
CA ARG A 279 -19.65 23.69 -9.84
C ARG A 279 -20.50 24.89 -10.23
N GLY A 280 -20.07 26.12 -9.90
CA GLY A 280 -20.76 27.35 -10.30
C GLY A 280 -20.80 27.54 -11.83
N MET A 281 -19.71 27.21 -12.51
CA MET A 281 -19.62 27.31 -13.98
C MET A 281 -20.61 26.38 -14.72
N LYS A 282 -20.90 25.20 -14.16
CA LYS A 282 -21.93 24.28 -14.69
C LYS A 282 -23.36 24.79 -14.54
N TYR A 283 -23.65 25.62 -13.53
CA TYR A 283 -24.97 26.24 -13.36
C TYR A 283 -25.18 27.39 -14.35
N ILE A 284 -24.12 28.13 -14.69
CA ILE A 284 -24.18 29.22 -15.68
C ILE A 284 -24.32 28.66 -17.10
N LEU A 285 -23.63 27.56 -17.42
CA LEU A 285 -23.72 26.90 -18.73
C LEU A 285 -25.02 26.12 -18.98
N ARG A 286 -25.80 25.80 -17.94
CA ARG A 286 -27.15 25.20 -18.08
C ARG A 286 -28.27 26.22 -18.19
N ARG A 287 -27.97 27.52 -18.03
CA ARG A 287 -28.92 28.64 -18.16
C ARG A 287 -28.78 29.41 -19.48
N LYS A 288 -27.81 29.04 -20.32
CA LYS A 288 -27.72 29.46 -21.72
C LYS A 288 -28.19 28.30 -22.59
#